data_AF-A0AAD6VT34-F1
#
_entry.id   AF-A0AAD6VT34-F1
#
_cell.length_a   1.000
_cell.length_b   1.000
_cell.length_c   1.000
_cell.angle_alpha   90.00
_cell.angle_beta   90.00
_cell.angle_gamma   90.00
#
_symmetry.space_group_name_H-M   'P 1'
#
loop_
_entity.id
_entity.type
_entity.pdbx_description
1 polymer ?
#
loop_
_entity_poly.entity_id
_entity_poly.type
_entity_poly.pdbx_seq_one_letter_code
_entity_poly.pdbx_strand_id
1 'polypeptide(L)'
;MPKVDATNTSETTLRVSAQQEIKKYTTELLIGDRGLELQELEVSFSTADHNPESKRGAMVAALVKRTPNLKKLTLNFSGHLHTWGNCLGEALTNALCSLKQLEEFRHHATTAARTDFTLYSIMKLVSAWPNLRVLYISGDTNGSGNTAEIPPATCALESVTFERCMSNFEEMAPMFAGSTRSLRSFEAWTMGYKEIDAIFELVLPSIESIRIGGCNHPTAAFIRDKLSTAPNLESIHLGGDVDRAGTIRTAFATALRVDEDGDGVEDANKQTPTPTRFPALRRLAYPAEDGTYNTGRGRNARTHEYDNVGESALLKAANRRGIYASRAHNIEYKVEGLQRRAVFARRAYW
;
A
#
# COMPACT_ATOMS: atom_id res chain seq x y z
N MET A 1 -31.77 -16.15 16.70
CA MET A 1 -30.74 -15.68 15.75
C MET A 1 -31.18 -16.10 14.37
N PRO A 2 -31.31 -15.20 13.37
CA PRO A 2 -31.64 -15.64 12.03
C PRO A 2 -30.43 -16.35 11.42
N LYS A 3 -30.68 -17.53 10.86
CA LYS A 3 -29.75 -18.24 9.97
C LYS A 3 -29.48 -17.31 8.78
N VAL A 4 -28.21 -17.00 8.55
CA VAL A 4 -27.78 -16.39 7.30
C VAL A 4 -27.50 -17.55 6.36
N ASP A 5 -28.45 -17.85 5.49
CA ASP A 5 -28.28 -18.85 4.45
C ASP A 5 -27.25 -18.36 3.42
N ALA A 6 -26.40 -19.28 2.98
CA ALA A 6 -25.42 -19.05 1.93
C ALA A 6 -26.13 -18.52 0.67
N THR A 7 -25.86 -17.27 0.31
CA THR A 7 -26.29 -16.72 -0.97
C THR A 7 -25.51 -17.42 -2.08
N ASN A 8 -26.22 -18.15 -2.95
CA ASN A 8 -25.70 -18.75 -4.19
C ASN A 8 -24.88 -17.71 -4.96
N THR A 9 -23.55 -17.79 -4.83
CA THR A 9 -22.61 -17.21 -5.78
C THR A 9 -22.44 -18.19 -6.94
N SER A 10 -22.22 -17.67 -8.15
CA SER A 10 -22.15 -18.39 -9.43
C SER A 10 -21.31 -19.69 -9.40
N GLU A 11 -21.46 -20.57 -10.40
CA GLU A 11 -20.72 -21.84 -10.53
C GLU A 11 -19.20 -21.70 -10.32
N THR A 12 -18.61 -20.52 -10.58
CA THR A 12 -17.17 -20.23 -10.47
C THR A 12 -16.75 -19.42 -9.24
N THR A 13 -17.68 -19.01 -8.37
CA THR A 13 -17.41 -18.14 -7.21
C THR A 13 -17.94 -18.75 -5.92
N LEU A 14 -17.11 -18.79 -4.87
CA LEU A 14 -17.48 -19.31 -3.56
C LEU A 14 -17.18 -18.31 -2.45
N ARG A 15 -18.16 -18.10 -1.56
CA ARG A 15 -17.99 -17.32 -0.32
C ARG A 15 -18.19 -18.21 0.90
N VAL A 16 -17.25 -18.14 1.85
CA VAL A 16 -17.27 -18.94 3.08
C VAL A 16 -17.07 -18.03 4.28
N SER A 17 -17.96 -18.09 5.28
CA SER A 17 -17.93 -17.16 6.41
C SER A 17 -17.94 -17.83 7.79
N ALA A 18 -18.26 -19.12 7.86
CA ALA A 18 -18.23 -19.90 9.09
C ALA A 18 -17.21 -21.05 9.04
N GLN A 19 -16.52 -21.31 10.17
CA GLN A 19 -15.57 -22.43 10.28
C GLN A 19 -16.21 -23.79 9.93
N GLN A 20 -17.47 -23.99 10.31
CA GLN A 20 -18.21 -25.22 10.01
C GLN A 20 -18.47 -25.37 8.50
N GLU A 21 -18.65 -24.27 7.78
CA GLU A 21 -18.80 -24.27 6.32
C GLU A 21 -17.50 -24.69 5.64
N ILE A 22 -16.34 -24.24 6.11
CA ILE A 22 -15.04 -24.64 5.52
C ILE A 22 -14.88 -26.16 5.55
N LYS A 23 -15.22 -26.80 6.69
CA LYS A 23 -15.15 -28.25 6.80
C LYS A 23 -16.10 -28.92 5.80
N LYS A 24 -17.35 -28.46 5.72
CA LYS A 24 -18.34 -28.95 4.76
C LYS A 24 -17.84 -28.83 3.31
N TYR A 25 -17.29 -27.68 2.93
CA TYR A 25 -16.78 -27.47 1.58
C TYR A 25 -15.57 -28.35 1.26
N THR A 26 -14.66 -28.55 2.22
CA THR A 26 -13.48 -29.40 2.02
C THR A 26 -13.79 -30.89 2.01
N THR A 27 -14.81 -31.35 2.74
CA THR A 27 -15.12 -32.79 2.89
C THR A 27 -16.30 -33.27 2.06
N GLU A 28 -17.17 -32.39 1.56
CA GLU A 28 -18.43 -32.81 0.91
C GLU A 28 -18.70 -32.13 -0.44
N LEU A 29 -18.34 -30.86 -0.63
CA LEU A 29 -18.83 -30.07 -1.77
C LEU A 29 -17.79 -29.79 -2.86
N LEU A 30 -16.51 -29.73 -2.52
CA LEU A 30 -15.39 -29.51 -3.47
C LEU A 30 -14.63 -30.81 -3.78
N ILE A 31 -15.33 -31.94 -3.77
CA ILE A 31 -14.79 -33.23 -4.21
C ILE A 31 -14.89 -33.31 -5.74
N GLY A 32 -13.82 -33.75 -6.41
CA GLY A 32 -13.79 -33.92 -7.86
C GLY A 32 -13.64 -32.61 -8.62
N ASP A 33 -14.29 -32.51 -9.77
CA ASP A 33 -14.05 -31.45 -10.76
C ASP A 33 -14.57 -30.07 -10.33
N ARG A 34 -15.54 -30.01 -9.40
CA ARG A 34 -16.13 -28.74 -8.91
C ARG A 34 -15.10 -27.79 -8.29
N GLY A 35 -14.08 -28.32 -7.64
CA GLY A 35 -12.98 -27.50 -7.10
C GLY A 35 -12.07 -26.95 -8.19
N LEU A 36 -11.94 -27.66 -9.31
CA LEU A 36 -11.11 -27.27 -10.46
C LEU A 36 -11.75 -26.16 -11.29
N GLU A 37 -13.08 -26.08 -11.28
CA GLU A 37 -13.86 -25.05 -11.98
C GLU A 37 -13.89 -23.71 -11.23
N LEU A 38 -13.62 -23.72 -9.93
CA LEU A 38 -13.68 -22.52 -9.10
C LEU A 38 -12.55 -21.54 -9.47
N GLN A 39 -12.93 -20.30 -9.80
CA GLN A 39 -12.00 -19.22 -10.16
C GLN A 39 -11.91 -18.15 -9.08
N GLU A 40 -12.93 -18.00 -8.24
CA GLU A 40 -12.96 -16.99 -7.20
C GLU A 40 -13.33 -17.59 -5.85
N LEU A 41 -12.55 -17.25 -4.82
CA LEU A 41 -12.78 -17.67 -3.45
C LEU A 41 -12.69 -16.48 -2.51
N GLU A 42 -13.68 -16.35 -1.64
CA GLU A 42 -13.68 -15.41 -0.53
C GLU A 42 -13.87 -16.17 0.78
N VAL A 43 -12.95 -16.00 1.73
CA VAL A 43 -13.00 -16.64 3.05
C VAL A 43 -12.98 -15.58 4.12
N SER A 44 -13.97 -15.60 5.01
CA SER A 44 -14.11 -14.65 6.10
C SER A 44 -14.04 -15.32 7.47
N PHE A 45 -13.34 -14.68 8.42
CA PHE A 45 -13.26 -15.10 9.81
C PHE A 45 -13.50 -13.93 10.76
N SER A 46 -14.40 -14.14 11.73
CA SER A 46 -14.46 -13.33 12.94
C SER A 46 -13.26 -13.66 13.81
N THR A 47 -12.33 -12.75 13.99
CA THR A 47 -11.06 -13.01 14.68
C THR A 47 -10.87 -12.05 15.85
N ALA A 48 -10.68 -12.65 17.02
CA ALA A 48 -10.22 -12.02 18.25
C ALA A 48 -9.53 -13.10 19.10
N ASP A 49 -8.52 -13.78 18.56
CA ASP A 49 -7.80 -14.81 19.32
C ASP A 49 -6.53 -14.19 19.93
N HIS A 50 -6.54 -14.10 21.26
CA HIS A 50 -5.38 -13.72 22.06
C HIS A 50 -4.83 -14.98 22.74
N ASN A 51 -3.79 -15.56 22.14
CA ASN A 51 -2.69 -16.36 22.76
C ASN A 51 -2.51 -17.86 22.45
N PRO A 52 -3.46 -18.70 21.99
CA PRO A 52 -3.12 -20.05 21.53
C PRO A 52 -2.88 -20.14 20.01
N GLU A 53 -2.12 -21.15 19.57
CA GLU A 53 -1.98 -21.50 18.15
C GLU A 53 -3.36 -21.76 17.52
N SER A 54 -3.65 -21.04 16.45
CA SER A 54 -4.90 -21.13 15.72
C SER A 54 -4.84 -22.22 14.65
N LYS A 55 -5.88 -23.06 14.58
CA LYS A 55 -6.03 -24.09 13.55
C LYS A 55 -6.64 -23.55 12.24
N ARG A 56 -7.02 -22.27 12.22
CA ARG A 56 -7.76 -21.66 11.10
C ARG A 56 -6.91 -21.63 9.83
N GLY A 57 -5.61 -21.35 9.93
CA GLY A 57 -4.68 -21.36 8.81
C GLY A 57 -4.67 -22.72 8.10
N ALA A 58 -4.58 -23.81 8.85
CA ALA A 58 -4.63 -25.18 8.31
C ALA A 58 -5.98 -25.49 7.62
N MET A 59 -7.09 -24.98 8.17
CA MET A 59 -8.41 -25.14 7.55
C MET A 59 -8.51 -24.41 6.21
N VAL A 60 -8.03 -23.16 6.12
CA VAL A 60 -7.97 -22.42 4.86
C VAL A 60 -7.04 -23.12 3.87
N ALA A 61 -5.90 -23.65 4.33
CA ALA A 61 -4.96 -24.38 3.49
C ALA A 61 -5.61 -25.60 2.83
N ALA A 62 -6.43 -26.35 3.59
CA ALA A 62 -7.16 -27.50 3.05
C ALA A 62 -8.16 -27.09 1.97
N LEU A 63 -8.84 -25.94 2.15
CA LEU A 63 -9.77 -25.39 1.17
C LEU A 63 -9.04 -24.96 -0.11
N VAL A 64 -7.97 -24.18 0.03
CA VAL A 64 -7.16 -23.68 -1.10
C VAL A 64 -6.60 -24.83 -1.94
N LYS A 65 -6.16 -25.93 -1.30
CA LYS A 65 -5.66 -27.12 -2.01
C LYS A 65 -6.72 -27.80 -2.88
N ARG A 66 -8.01 -27.61 -2.59
CA ARG A 66 -9.12 -28.13 -3.41
C ARG A 66 -9.50 -27.19 -4.57
N THR A 67 -8.98 -25.97 -4.57
CA THR A 67 -9.31 -24.92 -5.54
C THR A 67 -8.02 -24.39 -6.20
N PRO A 68 -7.30 -25.23 -6.99
CA PRO A 68 -5.97 -24.87 -7.48
C PRO A 68 -5.98 -23.80 -8.59
N ASN A 69 -7.12 -23.62 -9.28
CA ASN A 69 -7.25 -22.76 -10.46
C ASN A 69 -7.80 -21.36 -10.15
N LEU A 70 -7.72 -20.93 -8.88
CA LEU A 70 -8.19 -19.62 -8.48
C LEU A 70 -7.43 -18.51 -9.22
N LYS A 71 -8.20 -17.58 -9.77
CA LYS A 71 -7.75 -16.30 -10.29
C LYS A 71 -7.89 -15.19 -9.26
N LYS A 72 -8.89 -15.29 -8.37
CA LYS A 72 -9.12 -14.32 -7.31
C LYS A 72 -9.27 -14.99 -5.96
N LEU A 73 -8.53 -14.48 -4.98
CA LEU A 73 -8.63 -14.92 -3.59
C LEU A 73 -8.76 -13.71 -2.67
N THR A 74 -9.82 -13.70 -1.86
CA THR A 74 -10.04 -12.71 -0.82
C THR A 74 -10.06 -13.39 0.56
N LEU A 75 -9.21 -12.94 1.47
CA LEU A 75 -9.15 -13.40 2.86
C LEU A 75 -9.55 -12.25 3.80
N ASN A 76 -10.69 -12.37 4.47
CA ASN A 76 -11.18 -11.36 5.39
C ASN A 76 -10.94 -11.83 6.83
N PHE A 77 -9.90 -11.32 7.48
CA PHE A 77 -9.63 -11.61 8.89
C PHE A 77 -8.79 -10.52 9.55
N SER A 78 -8.72 -10.54 10.87
CA SER A 78 -7.87 -9.72 11.71
C SER A 78 -7.05 -10.61 12.65
N GLY A 79 -5.93 -10.15 13.20
CA GLY A 79 -5.10 -11.01 14.05
C GLY A 79 -4.37 -12.10 13.27
N HIS A 80 -4.12 -13.26 13.88
CA HIS A 80 -3.36 -14.36 13.27
C HIS A 80 -4.24 -15.59 12.98
N LEU A 81 -3.94 -16.29 11.88
CA LEU A 81 -4.57 -17.57 11.52
C LEU A 81 -3.79 -18.79 12.03
N HIS A 82 -2.55 -18.60 12.49
CA HIS A 82 -1.72 -19.63 13.10
C HIS A 82 -1.06 -19.15 14.40
N THR A 83 -0.04 -18.29 14.34
CA THR A 83 0.56 -17.69 15.55
C THR A 83 0.86 -16.21 15.33
N TRP A 84 1.13 -15.47 16.40
CA TRP A 84 1.47 -14.05 16.30
C TRP A 84 2.73 -13.79 15.45
N GLY A 85 3.76 -14.64 15.57
CA GLY A 85 5.00 -14.52 14.79
C GLY A 85 4.94 -15.15 13.38
N ASN A 86 3.89 -15.93 13.10
CA ASN A 86 3.65 -16.53 11.79
C ASN A 86 2.15 -16.55 11.54
N CYS A 87 1.62 -15.43 11.05
CA CYS A 87 0.18 -15.23 10.91
C CYS A 87 -0.49 -16.32 10.06
N LEU A 88 0.12 -16.71 8.94
CA LEU A 88 -0.47 -17.69 8.02
C LEU A 88 -0.18 -19.13 8.44
N GLY A 89 0.98 -19.39 9.03
CA GLY A 89 1.48 -20.74 9.24
C GLY A 89 2.04 -21.35 7.96
N GLU A 90 2.82 -22.41 8.11
CA GLU A 90 3.48 -23.08 6.98
C GLU A 90 2.46 -23.72 6.02
N ALA A 91 1.46 -24.41 6.56
CA ALA A 91 0.46 -25.13 5.75
C ALA A 91 -0.30 -24.19 4.79
N LEU A 92 -0.73 -23.02 5.29
CA LEU A 92 -1.43 -22.03 4.48
C LEU A 92 -0.49 -21.35 3.50
N THR A 93 0.70 -20.96 3.95
CA THR A 93 1.70 -20.34 3.06
C THR A 93 2.01 -21.24 1.86
N ASN A 94 2.24 -22.54 2.10
CA ASN A 94 2.53 -23.49 1.03
C ASN A 94 1.32 -23.70 0.09
N ALA A 95 0.11 -23.78 0.63
CA ALA A 95 -1.10 -23.88 -0.18
C ALA A 95 -1.30 -22.63 -1.05
N LEU A 96 -1.13 -21.44 -0.49
CA LEU A 96 -1.21 -20.18 -1.23
C LEU A 96 -0.15 -20.10 -2.34
N CYS A 97 1.10 -20.47 -2.07
CA CYS A 97 2.18 -20.50 -3.07
C CYS A 97 1.89 -21.44 -4.27
N SER A 98 0.97 -22.41 -4.13
CA SER A 98 0.59 -23.30 -5.24
C SER A 98 -0.41 -22.68 -6.23
N LEU A 99 -1.04 -21.55 -5.90
CA LEU A 99 -2.02 -20.89 -6.77
C LEU A 99 -1.36 -20.13 -7.93
N LYS A 100 -0.87 -20.87 -8.93
CA LYS A 100 -0.11 -20.28 -10.05
C LYS A 100 -0.93 -19.41 -11.00
N GLN A 101 -2.24 -19.57 -11.00
CA GLN A 101 -3.18 -18.81 -11.83
C GLN A 101 -3.73 -17.56 -11.14
N LEU A 102 -3.28 -17.26 -9.92
CA LEU A 102 -3.81 -16.14 -9.15
C LEU A 102 -3.43 -14.80 -9.80
N GLU A 103 -4.45 -14.01 -10.13
CA GLU A 103 -4.37 -12.68 -10.74
C GLU A 103 -4.67 -11.58 -9.71
N GLU A 104 -5.52 -11.86 -8.71
CA GLU A 104 -5.90 -10.92 -7.65
C GLU A 104 -5.85 -11.56 -6.26
N PHE A 105 -5.09 -10.95 -5.36
CA PHE A 105 -5.10 -11.29 -3.94
C PHE A 105 -5.52 -10.09 -3.09
N ARG A 106 -6.51 -10.30 -2.23
CA ARG A 106 -6.98 -9.29 -1.28
C ARG A 106 -7.04 -9.84 0.14
N HIS A 107 -6.54 -9.05 1.07
CA HIS A 107 -6.78 -9.24 2.49
C HIS A 107 -7.49 -8.03 3.09
N HIS A 108 -8.62 -8.24 3.74
CA HIS A 108 -9.35 -7.19 4.45
C HIS A 108 -9.43 -7.48 5.95
N ALA A 109 -9.12 -6.48 6.78
CA ALA A 109 -9.33 -6.57 8.20
C ALA A 109 -10.84 -6.53 8.53
N THR A 110 -11.29 -7.49 9.35
CA THR A 110 -12.68 -7.58 9.80
C THR A 110 -12.93 -6.81 11.10
N THR A 111 -11.89 -6.58 11.89
CA THR A 111 -11.90 -5.83 13.15
C THR A 111 -10.73 -4.84 13.22
N ALA A 112 -10.58 -4.13 14.34
CA ALA A 112 -9.43 -3.26 14.59
C ALA A 112 -8.16 -4.03 15.03
N ALA A 113 -8.24 -5.35 15.22
CA ALA A 113 -7.10 -6.16 15.62
C ALA A 113 -6.06 -6.23 14.49
N ARG A 114 -4.79 -6.10 14.87
CA ARG A 114 -3.65 -6.09 13.94
C ARG A 114 -3.43 -7.48 13.35
N THR A 115 -3.48 -7.59 12.03
CA THR A 115 -2.90 -8.71 11.28
C THR A 115 -1.46 -8.36 10.95
N ASP A 116 -0.53 -9.28 11.18
CA ASP A 116 0.88 -9.10 10.80
C ASP A 116 1.30 -10.18 9.82
N PHE A 117 1.41 -9.82 8.54
CA PHE A 117 1.79 -10.77 7.52
C PHE A 117 3.29 -11.07 7.50
N THR A 118 4.14 -10.20 8.07
CA THR A 118 5.59 -10.17 7.87
C THR A 118 6.02 -9.89 6.43
N LEU A 119 7.13 -9.17 6.26
CA LEU A 119 7.73 -8.92 4.95
C LEU A 119 8.08 -10.24 4.24
N TYR A 120 8.69 -11.18 4.96
CA TYR A 120 9.08 -12.49 4.44
C TYR A 120 7.91 -13.23 3.78
N SER A 121 6.77 -13.34 4.47
CA SER A 121 5.63 -14.09 3.92
C SER A 121 5.03 -13.40 2.70
N ILE A 122 4.92 -12.06 2.72
CA ILE A 122 4.42 -11.32 1.55
C ILE A 122 5.34 -11.52 0.34
N MET A 123 6.66 -11.35 0.52
CA MET A 123 7.61 -11.54 -0.57
C MET A 123 7.57 -12.97 -1.12
N LYS A 124 7.50 -13.97 -0.23
CA LYS A 124 7.40 -15.39 -0.61
C LYS A 124 6.14 -15.67 -1.43
N LEU A 125 5.01 -15.09 -1.03
CA LEU A 125 3.74 -15.25 -1.73
C LEU A 125 3.76 -14.57 -3.11
N VAL A 126 4.14 -13.30 -3.17
CA VAL A 126 4.18 -12.55 -4.44
C VAL A 126 5.17 -13.18 -5.43
N SER A 127 6.33 -13.64 -4.95
CA SER A 127 7.30 -14.37 -5.77
C SER A 127 6.75 -15.69 -6.33
N ALA A 128 5.79 -16.31 -5.64
CA ALA A 128 5.19 -17.57 -6.06
C ALA A 128 4.05 -17.42 -7.10
N TRP A 129 3.54 -16.20 -7.33
CA TRP A 129 2.34 -15.94 -8.13
C TRP A 129 2.65 -15.19 -9.44
N PRO A 130 3.07 -15.89 -10.51
CA PRO A 130 3.55 -15.24 -11.74
C PRO A 130 2.47 -14.39 -12.46
N ASN A 131 1.20 -14.72 -12.27
CA ASN A 131 0.08 -14.04 -12.92
C ASN A 131 -0.51 -12.90 -12.09
N LEU A 132 0.02 -12.62 -10.89
CA LEU A 132 -0.54 -11.59 -10.00
C LEU A 132 -0.51 -10.21 -10.69
N ARG A 133 -1.63 -9.49 -10.61
CA ARG A 133 -1.83 -8.12 -11.11
C ARG A 133 -2.27 -7.18 -10.00
N VAL A 134 -3.11 -7.65 -9.08
CA VAL A 134 -3.66 -6.81 -8.02
C VAL A 134 -3.34 -7.39 -6.64
N LEU A 135 -2.71 -6.57 -5.80
CA LEU A 135 -2.40 -6.89 -4.42
C LEU A 135 -3.04 -5.89 -3.47
N TYR A 136 -3.84 -6.37 -2.52
CA TYR A 136 -4.42 -5.55 -1.47
C TYR A 136 -4.16 -6.18 -0.10
N ILE A 137 -3.49 -5.47 0.81
CA ILE A 137 -3.17 -5.95 2.16
C ILE A 137 -3.63 -4.95 3.21
N SER A 138 -4.68 -5.32 3.95
CA SER A 138 -5.11 -4.65 5.19
C SER A 138 -4.41 -5.25 6.42
N GLY A 139 -3.10 -5.05 6.54
CA GLY A 139 -2.32 -5.62 7.64
C GLY A 139 -0.89 -5.10 7.65
N ASP A 140 -0.21 -5.30 8.77
CA ASP A 140 1.17 -4.88 8.95
C ASP A 140 2.09 -5.83 8.17
N THR A 141 3.15 -5.27 7.61
CA THR A 141 4.20 -6.00 6.88
C THR A 141 5.46 -6.16 7.73
N ASN A 142 5.31 -6.09 9.06
CA ASN A 142 6.41 -5.95 10.00
C ASN A 142 7.06 -7.31 10.28
N GLY A 143 8.38 -7.33 10.48
CA GLY A 143 9.07 -8.54 10.93
C GLY A 143 10.35 -8.81 10.19
N SER A 144 11.31 -9.33 10.94
CA SER A 144 12.63 -9.73 10.47
C SER A 144 12.59 -11.18 9.98
N GLY A 145 12.60 -11.37 8.67
CA GLY A 145 12.87 -12.66 8.06
C GLY A 145 13.97 -12.50 7.01
N ASN A 146 14.79 -13.52 6.81
CA ASN A 146 15.80 -13.48 5.77
C ASN A 146 15.13 -13.54 4.39
N THR A 147 15.00 -12.39 3.73
CA THR A 147 14.41 -12.27 2.40
C THR A 147 15.41 -12.55 1.28
N ALA A 148 16.71 -12.70 1.59
CA ALA A 148 17.77 -12.85 0.59
C ALA A 148 17.65 -14.13 -0.25
N GLU A 149 17.02 -15.17 0.28
CA GLU A 149 16.78 -16.45 -0.42
C GLU A 149 15.50 -16.44 -1.26
N ILE A 150 14.65 -15.42 -1.11
CA ILE A 150 13.40 -15.32 -1.87
C ILE A 150 13.74 -14.78 -3.26
N PRO A 151 13.41 -15.51 -4.35
CA PRO A 151 13.66 -15.00 -5.68
C PRO A 151 12.85 -13.72 -5.94
N PRO A 152 13.39 -12.75 -6.70
CA PRO A 152 12.63 -11.57 -7.09
C PRO A 152 11.31 -11.95 -7.77
N ALA A 153 10.27 -11.16 -7.56
CA ALA A 153 8.97 -11.46 -8.13
C ALA A 153 8.99 -11.26 -9.65
N THR A 154 8.37 -12.19 -10.37
CA THR A 154 8.24 -12.16 -11.84
C THR A 154 6.89 -11.64 -12.32
N CYS A 155 5.95 -11.42 -11.40
CA CYS A 155 4.61 -10.95 -11.73
C CYS A 155 4.60 -9.49 -12.17
N ALA A 156 3.67 -9.19 -13.08
CA ALA A 156 3.44 -7.85 -13.60
C ALA A 156 2.33 -7.15 -12.80
N LEU A 157 2.59 -6.77 -11.55
CA LEU A 157 1.63 -6.04 -10.73
C LEU A 157 1.21 -4.75 -11.45
N GLU A 158 -0.09 -4.47 -11.42
CA GLU A 158 -0.72 -3.26 -11.99
C GLU A 158 -1.17 -2.31 -10.88
N SER A 159 -1.64 -2.86 -9.76
CA SER A 159 -2.09 -2.08 -8.61
C SER A 159 -1.70 -2.75 -7.29
N VAL A 160 -1.16 -1.95 -6.38
CA VAL A 160 -0.78 -2.39 -5.04
C VAL A 160 -1.33 -1.44 -3.99
N THR A 161 -1.97 -2.01 -2.96
CA THR A 161 -2.46 -1.26 -1.81
C THR A 161 -2.03 -1.91 -0.51
N PHE A 162 -1.35 -1.13 0.34
CA PHE A 162 -1.03 -1.49 1.72
C PHE A 162 -1.72 -0.55 2.68
N GLU A 163 -2.75 -1.00 3.38
CA GLU A 163 -3.37 -0.14 4.38
C GLU A 163 -2.41 0.21 5.52
N ARG A 164 -1.38 -0.62 5.75
CA ARG A 164 -0.31 -0.42 6.74
C ARG A 164 1.01 -1.07 6.30
N CYS A 165 1.81 -0.35 5.54
CA CYS A 165 3.14 -0.78 5.10
C CYS A 165 4.21 -0.44 6.15
N MET A 166 4.59 -1.41 6.98
CA MET A 166 5.68 -1.31 7.96
C MET A 166 6.86 -2.14 7.47
N SER A 167 7.82 -1.54 6.76
CA SER A 167 8.88 -2.33 6.12
C SER A 167 10.19 -1.57 5.99
N ASN A 168 11.26 -2.33 5.68
CA ASN A 168 12.43 -1.82 5.00
C ASN A 168 12.13 -1.82 3.50
N PHE A 169 11.93 -0.64 2.90
CA PHE A 169 11.53 -0.55 1.49
C PHE A 169 12.61 -1.04 0.52
N GLU A 170 13.89 -1.02 0.89
CA GLU A 170 14.96 -1.62 0.09
C GLU A 170 14.82 -3.15 0.03
N GLU A 171 14.52 -3.79 1.16
CA GLU A 171 14.28 -5.24 1.21
C GLU A 171 12.96 -5.63 0.54
N MET A 172 11.98 -4.73 0.51
CA MET A 172 10.70 -4.94 -0.13
C MET A 172 10.74 -4.73 -1.66
N ALA A 173 11.67 -3.91 -2.15
CA ALA A 173 11.78 -3.57 -3.58
C ALA A 173 11.82 -4.78 -4.55
N PRO A 174 12.50 -5.91 -4.25
CA PRO A 174 12.49 -7.10 -5.11
C PRO A 174 11.09 -7.69 -5.40
N MET A 175 10.09 -7.38 -4.57
CA MET A 175 8.69 -7.74 -4.82
C MET A 175 8.10 -7.06 -6.07
N PHE A 176 8.71 -5.97 -6.54
CA PHE A 176 8.25 -5.21 -7.71
C PHE A 176 9.11 -5.43 -8.96
N ALA A 177 10.10 -6.33 -8.92
CA ALA A 177 11.07 -6.53 -10.00
C ALA A 177 10.42 -6.90 -11.35
N GLY A 178 9.36 -7.70 -11.36
CA GLY A 178 8.59 -8.05 -12.57
C GLY A 178 7.62 -6.96 -13.04
N SER A 179 7.47 -5.87 -12.27
CA SER A 179 6.39 -4.88 -12.46
C SER A 179 6.87 -3.54 -13.02
N THR A 180 8.13 -3.46 -13.47
CA THR A 180 8.77 -2.22 -13.97
C THR A 180 8.00 -1.51 -15.10
N ARG A 181 7.24 -2.28 -15.88
CA ARG A 181 6.43 -1.79 -17.02
C ARG A 181 4.92 -1.92 -16.82
N SER A 182 4.46 -2.39 -15.66
CA SER A 182 3.05 -2.67 -15.43
C SER A 182 2.45 -1.93 -14.24
N LEU A 183 3.24 -1.56 -13.23
CA LEU A 183 2.67 -1.00 -12.01
C LEU A 183 2.21 0.43 -12.26
N ARG A 184 0.89 0.62 -12.32
CA ARG A 184 0.25 1.91 -12.58
C ARG A 184 -0.13 2.62 -11.28
N SER A 185 -0.53 1.87 -10.26
CA SER A 185 -1.02 2.44 -9.00
C SER A 185 -0.31 1.87 -7.78
N PHE A 186 0.22 2.76 -6.94
CA PHE A 186 0.77 2.42 -5.63
C PHE A 186 0.08 3.25 -4.56
N GLU A 187 -0.57 2.56 -3.61
CA GLU A 187 -1.22 3.18 -2.47
C GLU A 187 -0.70 2.55 -1.16
N ALA A 188 -0.22 3.36 -0.21
CA ALA A 188 0.21 2.85 1.08
C ALA A 188 0.08 3.86 2.23
N TRP A 189 -0.29 3.37 3.42
CA TRP A 189 0.04 4.07 4.67
C TRP A 189 1.38 3.56 5.19
N THR A 190 2.41 4.38 5.18
CA THR A 190 3.79 3.96 5.48
C THR A 190 4.18 4.23 6.93
N MET A 191 4.77 3.24 7.58
CA MET A 191 5.40 3.35 8.91
C MET A 191 6.67 2.48 8.96
N GLY A 192 7.48 2.59 7.92
CA GLY A 192 8.72 1.86 7.72
C GLY A 192 9.95 2.60 8.22
N TYR A 193 11.09 1.96 8.05
CA TYR A 193 12.41 2.53 8.26
C TYR A 193 13.17 2.52 6.93
N LYS A 194 13.97 3.56 6.69
CA LYS A 194 14.55 3.92 5.37
C LYS A 194 13.53 4.46 4.36
N GLU A 195 14.05 4.89 3.22
CA GLU A 195 13.36 5.65 2.18
C GLU A 195 12.63 4.72 1.21
N ILE A 196 11.44 5.13 0.77
CA ILE A 196 10.61 4.35 -0.17
C ILE A 196 11.14 4.38 -1.61
N ASP A 197 12.16 5.20 -1.88
CA ASP A 197 12.78 5.43 -3.19
C ASP A 197 13.12 4.13 -3.94
N ALA A 198 13.61 3.11 -3.23
CA ALA A 198 14.01 1.83 -3.82
C ALA A 198 12.85 1.10 -4.53
N ILE A 199 11.62 1.24 -4.02
CA ILE A 199 10.43 0.70 -4.69
C ILE A 199 10.16 1.50 -5.95
N PHE A 200 10.12 2.83 -5.83
CA PHE A 200 9.74 3.69 -6.95
C PHE A 200 10.75 3.65 -8.09
N GLU A 201 12.04 3.56 -7.80
CA GLU A 201 13.10 3.46 -8.81
C GLU A 201 12.82 2.34 -9.83
N LEU A 202 12.28 1.21 -9.39
CA LEU A 202 11.94 0.08 -10.27
C LEU A 202 10.75 0.37 -11.19
N VAL A 203 9.78 1.16 -10.72
CA VAL A 203 8.46 1.31 -11.36
C VAL A 203 8.24 2.68 -12.00
N LEU A 204 9.21 3.60 -11.92
CA LEU A 204 9.18 4.91 -12.60
C LEU A 204 8.69 4.84 -14.07
N PRO A 205 9.07 3.83 -14.89
CA PRO A 205 8.63 3.80 -16.28
C PRO A 205 7.13 3.60 -16.48
N SER A 206 6.40 3.05 -15.51
CA SER A 206 4.99 2.69 -15.64
C SER A 206 4.04 3.32 -14.62
N ILE A 207 4.56 3.87 -13.53
CA ILE A 207 3.73 4.43 -12.46
C ILE A 207 2.92 5.64 -12.94
N GLU A 208 1.61 5.59 -12.71
CA GLU A 208 0.64 6.62 -13.08
C GLU A 208 0.12 7.37 -11.83
N SER A 209 -0.02 6.68 -10.71
CA SER A 209 -0.58 7.22 -9.47
C SER A 209 0.19 6.73 -8.24
N ILE A 210 0.61 7.69 -7.41
CA ILE A 210 1.22 7.44 -6.12
C ILE A 210 0.35 8.07 -5.04
N ARG A 211 -0.06 7.28 -4.04
CA ARG A 211 -0.81 7.78 -2.89
C ARG A 211 -0.21 7.22 -1.60
N ILE A 212 0.46 8.08 -0.85
CA ILE A 212 1.17 7.73 0.38
C ILE A 212 0.60 8.55 1.53
N GLY A 213 0.35 7.89 2.65
CA GLY A 213 0.15 8.50 3.96
C GLY A 213 1.18 7.96 4.94
N GLY A 214 1.17 8.42 6.19
CA GLY A 214 2.12 7.95 7.21
C GLY A 214 3.44 8.73 7.24
N CYS A 215 4.53 8.12 7.68
CA CYS A 215 5.76 8.87 8.00
C CYS A 215 6.88 8.77 6.95
N ASN A 216 6.74 7.94 5.91
CA ASN A 216 7.76 7.81 4.86
C ASN A 216 7.25 8.42 3.55
N HIS A 217 8.07 9.25 2.93
CA HIS A 217 7.83 9.86 1.62
C HIS A 217 9.07 9.62 0.74
N PRO A 218 8.97 9.76 -0.59
CA PRO A 218 10.16 9.79 -1.42
C PRO A 218 11.11 10.91 -0.97
N THR A 219 12.42 10.68 -1.03
CA THR A 219 13.38 11.70 -0.59
C THR A 219 13.32 12.94 -1.48
N ALA A 220 13.72 14.09 -0.93
CA ALA A 220 13.82 15.32 -1.72
C ALA A 220 14.76 15.18 -2.93
N ALA A 221 15.84 14.41 -2.82
CA ALA A 221 16.75 14.13 -3.94
C ALA A 221 16.06 13.27 -4.99
N PHE A 222 15.41 12.19 -4.59
CA PHE A 222 14.69 11.32 -5.50
C PHE A 222 13.56 12.05 -6.23
N ILE A 223 12.80 12.92 -5.53
CA ILE A 223 11.77 13.77 -6.15
C ILE A 223 12.36 14.60 -7.28
N ARG A 224 13.47 15.29 -7.02
CA ARG A 224 14.10 16.18 -8.00
C ARG A 224 14.68 15.42 -9.18
N ASP A 225 15.41 14.34 -8.92
CA ASP A 225 16.35 13.78 -9.90
C ASP A 225 15.78 12.57 -10.63
N LYS A 226 14.85 11.84 -10.01
CA LYS A 226 14.30 10.58 -10.55
C LYS A 226 12.79 10.64 -10.75
N LEU A 227 12.01 10.89 -9.69
CA LEU A 227 10.54 10.90 -9.77
C LEU A 227 10.02 11.92 -10.79
N SER A 228 10.69 13.07 -10.87
CA SER A 228 10.37 14.12 -11.85
C SER A 228 10.55 13.69 -13.31
N THR A 229 11.19 12.55 -13.58
CA THR A 229 11.37 12.03 -14.94
C THR A 229 10.38 10.93 -15.28
N ALA A 230 9.51 10.53 -14.35
CA ALA A 230 8.48 9.51 -14.58
C ALA A 230 7.54 9.94 -15.71
N PRO A 231 7.50 9.21 -16.85
CA PRO A 231 6.82 9.67 -18.05
C PRO A 231 5.29 9.64 -17.92
N ASN A 232 4.77 8.70 -17.12
CA ASN A 232 3.34 8.42 -17.01
C ASN A 232 2.73 8.91 -15.69
N LEU A 233 3.51 9.52 -14.79
CA LEU A 233 3.03 9.88 -13.46
C LEU A 233 2.07 11.07 -13.52
N GLU A 234 0.78 10.79 -13.38
CA GLU A 234 -0.33 11.75 -13.50
C GLU A 234 -0.76 12.35 -12.15
N SER A 235 -0.66 11.56 -11.08
CA SER A 235 -1.14 11.94 -9.75
C SER A 235 -0.17 11.54 -8.65
N ILE A 236 0.15 12.49 -7.77
CA ILE A 236 0.91 12.25 -6.54
C ILE A 236 0.08 12.79 -5.37
N HIS A 237 -0.14 11.96 -4.36
CA HIS A 237 -0.75 12.34 -3.09
C HIS A 237 0.18 11.91 -1.96
N LEU A 238 0.83 12.86 -1.31
CA LEU A 238 1.71 12.63 -0.16
C LEU A 238 1.09 13.25 1.10
N GLY A 239 0.31 12.48 1.83
CA GLY A 239 -0.20 12.82 3.17
C GLY A 239 0.69 12.27 4.27
N GLY A 240 0.27 12.42 5.52
CA GLY A 240 0.96 11.83 6.68
C GLY A 240 1.71 12.85 7.54
N ASP A 241 2.94 12.51 7.94
CA ASP A 241 3.78 13.39 8.76
C ASP A 241 4.07 14.70 8.03
N VAL A 242 3.97 15.78 8.79
CA VAL A 242 4.03 17.13 8.27
C VAL A 242 5.47 17.44 7.88
N ASP A 243 5.68 17.85 6.63
CA ASP A 243 6.94 18.39 6.14
C ASP A 243 7.19 19.80 6.74
N ARG A 244 7.46 19.89 8.05
CA ARG A 244 7.57 21.18 8.76
C ARG A 244 8.67 22.08 8.19
N ALA A 245 9.78 21.47 7.77
CA ALA A 245 10.90 22.19 7.17
C ALA A 245 10.65 22.60 5.72
N GLY A 246 9.57 22.11 5.09
CA GLY A 246 9.30 22.38 3.67
C GLY A 246 10.26 21.68 2.72
N THR A 247 10.95 20.63 3.16
CA THR A 247 11.95 19.88 2.39
C THR A 247 11.32 19.23 1.16
N ILE A 248 10.18 18.56 1.33
CA ILE A 248 9.45 17.90 0.24
C ILE A 248 8.76 18.94 -0.64
N ARG A 249 8.11 19.95 -0.05
CA ARG A 249 7.48 21.04 -0.83
C ARG A 249 8.49 21.79 -1.69
N THR A 250 9.68 22.07 -1.16
CA THR A 250 10.76 22.72 -1.89
C THR A 250 11.33 21.81 -2.98
N ALA A 251 11.43 20.50 -2.74
CA ALA A 251 11.87 19.54 -3.76
C ALA A 251 10.92 19.53 -4.98
N PHE A 252 9.60 19.48 -4.75
CA PHE A 252 8.62 19.62 -5.83
C PHE A 252 8.69 20.98 -6.50
N ALA A 253 8.76 22.07 -5.72
CA ALA A 253 8.86 23.42 -6.28
C ALA A 253 10.04 23.53 -7.24
N THR A 254 11.22 23.03 -6.85
CA THR A 254 12.44 22.99 -7.67
C THR A 254 12.28 22.08 -8.89
N ALA A 255 11.70 20.89 -8.72
CA ALA A 255 11.50 19.95 -9.84
C ALA A 255 10.47 20.44 -10.87
N LEU A 256 9.53 21.29 -10.45
CA LEU A 256 8.52 21.92 -11.30
C LEU A 256 8.98 23.23 -11.93
N ARG A 257 10.15 23.78 -11.53
CA ARG A 257 10.69 24.97 -12.19
C ARG A 257 10.88 24.64 -13.66
N VAL A 258 10.27 25.47 -14.49
CA VAL A 258 10.71 25.65 -15.87
C VAL A 258 12.09 26.28 -15.77
N ASP A 259 13.05 25.85 -16.58
CA ASP A 259 14.35 26.52 -16.68
C ASP A 259 14.14 27.97 -17.15
N GLU A 260 13.78 28.85 -16.22
CA GLU A 260 13.72 30.29 -16.42
C GLU A 260 15.05 30.95 -16.03
N ASP A 261 16.01 30.19 -15.48
CA ASP A 261 17.40 30.66 -15.27
C ASP A 261 18.25 30.45 -16.54
N GLY A 262 17.67 30.79 -17.69
CA GLY A 262 18.42 31.34 -18.81
C GLY A 262 18.80 32.78 -18.49
N ASP A 263 19.47 33.01 -17.36
CA ASP A 263 20.10 34.27 -17.04
C ASP A 263 21.35 34.40 -17.93
N GLY A 264 21.13 34.92 -19.15
CA GLY A 264 22.02 35.93 -19.73
C GLY A 264 23.49 35.57 -20.00
N VAL A 265 23.82 34.33 -20.37
CA VAL A 265 25.01 34.08 -21.21
C VAL A 265 24.61 33.13 -22.33
N GLU A 266 24.36 33.71 -23.51
CA GLU A 266 24.17 33.00 -24.77
C GLU A 266 25.48 32.30 -25.17
N ASP A 267 25.74 31.11 -24.65
CA ASP A 267 26.55 30.14 -25.38
C ASP A 267 25.65 29.48 -26.44
N ALA A 268 25.58 30.12 -27.61
CA ALA A 268 24.77 29.76 -28.77
C ALA A 268 25.04 28.36 -29.39
N ASN A 269 25.73 27.45 -28.68
CA ASN A 269 26.20 26.18 -29.21
C ASN A 269 25.87 24.93 -28.36
N LYS A 270 24.94 25.02 -27.40
CA LYS A 270 24.42 23.84 -26.68
C LYS A 270 22.91 23.87 -26.56
N GLN A 271 22.24 23.69 -27.69
CA GLN A 271 20.79 23.54 -27.74
C GLN A 271 20.39 22.09 -27.48
N THR A 272 20.60 21.63 -26.24
CA THR A 272 19.95 20.42 -25.74
C THR A 272 18.74 20.89 -24.94
N PRO A 273 17.49 20.70 -25.41
CA PRO A 273 16.33 21.06 -24.63
C PRO A 273 16.34 20.23 -23.34
N THR A 274 16.29 20.90 -22.19
CA THR A 274 16.18 20.20 -20.91
C THR A 274 14.91 19.34 -20.94
N PRO A 275 15.00 18.04 -20.60
CA PRO A 275 13.83 17.18 -20.60
C PRO A 275 12.76 17.73 -19.65
N THR A 276 11.53 17.79 -20.13
CA THR A 276 10.39 18.28 -19.37
C THR A 276 10.19 17.41 -18.13
N ARG A 277 10.52 17.95 -16.95
CA ARG A 277 10.21 17.33 -15.67
C ARG A 277 8.70 17.28 -15.45
N PHE A 278 8.22 16.20 -14.86
CA PHE A 278 6.81 15.85 -14.63
C PHE A 278 5.95 16.06 -15.89
N PRO A 279 6.22 15.30 -16.98
CA PRO A 279 5.55 15.52 -18.26
C PRO A 279 4.04 15.24 -18.20
N ALA A 280 3.63 14.19 -17.49
CA ALA A 280 2.24 13.77 -17.36
C ALA A 280 1.53 14.31 -16.11
N LEU A 281 2.23 14.88 -15.14
CA LEU A 281 1.64 15.25 -13.85
C LEU A 281 0.51 16.26 -14.03
N ARG A 282 -0.64 15.99 -13.39
CA ARG A 282 -1.82 16.87 -13.37
C ARG A 282 -2.26 17.22 -11.96
N ARG A 283 -2.02 16.34 -10.98
CA ARG A 283 -2.47 16.52 -9.60
C ARG A 283 -1.32 16.25 -8.62
N LEU A 284 -1.12 17.18 -7.70
CA LEU A 284 -0.13 17.08 -6.64
C LEU A 284 -0.75 17.45 -5.30
N ALA A 285 -1.02 16.46 -4.46
CA ALA A 285 -1.32 16.68 -3.05
C ALA A 285 -0.02 16.57 -2.23
N TYR A 286 0.36 17.62 -1.52
CA TYR A 286 1.63 17.70 -0.78
C TYR A 286 1.42 17.73 0.75
N PRO A 287 2.40 17.28 1.56
CA PRO A 287 2.27 17.29 3.01
C PRO A 287 2.30 18.74 3.51
N ALA A 288 1.34 19.12 4.35
CA ALA A 288 1.20 20.46 4.93
C ALA A 288 0.45 20.40 6.26
N GLU A 289 0.67 21.39 7.12
CA GLU A 289 -0.10 21.60 8.34
C GLU A 289 -1.35 22.43 8.03
N ASP A 290 -2.52 21.94 8.45
CA ASP A 290 -3.80 22.63 8.33
C ASP A 290 -4.26 23.21 9.66
N GLY A 291 -5.00 24.32 9.59
CA GLY A 291 -5.59 24.98 10.74
C GLY A 291 -4.69 26.05 11.36
N THR A 292 -4.97 26.34 12.63
CA THR A 292 -4.36 27.44 13.37
C THR A 292 -3.86 27.00 14.73
N TYR A 293 -2.76 27.55 15.20
CA TYR A 293 -2.26 27.39 16.56
C TYR A 293 -2.34 28.69 17.35
N ASN A 294 -2.50 28.58 18.66
CA ASN A 294 -2.52 29.75 19.54
C ASN A 294 -1.16 29.96 20.20
N THR A 295 -0.70 31.21 20.22
CA THR A 295 0.44 31.65 21.05
C THR A 295 -0.05 32.58 22.16
N GLY A 296 0.70 32.65 23.28
CA GLY A 296 0.34 33.47 24.45
C GLY A 296 -0.60 32.77 25.44
N ARG A 297 -1.03 33.49 26.50
CA ARG A 297 -1.90 32.98 27.57
C ARG A 297 -2.95 34.03 27.98
N GLY A 298 -4.17 33.58 28.31
CA GLY A 298 -5.25 34.44 28.79
C GLY A 298 -5.74 35.43 27.72
N ARG A 299 -5.95 36.70 28.09
CA ARG A 299 -6.41 37.76 27.17
C ARG A 299 -5.43 38.10 26.03
N ASN A 300 -4.21 37.57 26.08
CA ASN A 300 -3.16 37.79 25.07
C ASN A 300 -2.99 36.60 24.11
N ALA A 301 -3.93 35.65 24.09
CA ALA A 301 -3.91 34.57 23.12
C ALA A 301 -4.05 35.12 21.69
N ARG A 302 -3.14 34.72 20.80
CA ARG A 302 -3.16 35.07 19.37
C ARG A 302 -3.25 33.80 18.55
N THR A 303 -4.12 33.81 17.55
CA THR A 303 -4.30 32.70 16.63
C THR A 303 -3.43 32.94 15.38
N HIS A 304 -2.62 31.94 15.03
CA HIS A 304 -1.71 31.96 13.89
C HIS A 304 -2.04 30.79 12.97
N GLU A 305 -2.05 31.02 11.67
CA GLU A 305 -1.99 29.93 10.70
C GLU A 305 -0.58 29.34 10.66
N TYR A 306 -0.47 28.05 10.38
CA TYR A 306 0.82 27.40 10.23
C TYR A 306 1.55 27.91 8.99
N ASP A 307 2.79 28.34 9.18
CA ASP A 307 3.66 28.76 8.09
C ASP A 307 4.20 27.53 7.35
N ASN A 308 3.52 27.14 6.28
CA ASN A 308 3.88 25.99 5.46
C ASN A 308 5.06 26.36 4.54
N VAL A 309 6.28 26.33 5.09
CA VAL A 309 7.53 26.68 4.38
C VAL A 309 7.58 26.03 2.99
N GLY A 310 7.85 26.82 1.94
CA GLY A 310 7.95 26.34 0.56
C GLY A 310 6.60 26.19 -0.19
N GLU A 311 5.45 26.33 0.48
CA GLU A 311 4.12 26.22 -0.14
C GLU A 311 3.92 27.25 -1.26
N SER A 312 4.20 28.54 -1.00
CA SER A 312 4.02 29.60 -2.01
C SER A 312 4.85 29.35 -3.26
N ALA A 313 6.09 28.87 -3.11
CA ALA A 313 6.96 28.55 -4.23
C ALA A 313 6.44 27.33 -5.02
N LEU A 314 5.96 26.31 -4.32
CA LEU A 314 5.36 25.13 -4.92
C LEU A 314 4.10 25.48 -5.72
N LEU A 315 3.16 26.21 -5.11
CA LEU A 315 1.91 26.61 -5.77
C LEU A 315 2.18 27.47 -7.00
N LYS A 316 3.14 28.41 -6.92
CA LYS A 316 3.56 29.22 -8.08
C LYS A 316 4.12 28.33 -9.20
N ALA A 317 4.99 27.37 -8.89
CA ALA A 317 5.58 26.47 -9.88
C ALA A 317 4.52 25.54 -10.50
N ALA A 318 3.62 24.98 -9.69
CA ALA A 318 2.53 24.12 -10.16
C ALA A 318 1.55 24.88 -11.07
N ASN A 319 1.14 26.09 -10.69
CA ASN A 319 0.24 26.92 -11.47
C ASN A 319 0.83 27.28 -12.85
N ARG A 320 2.13 27.60 -12.92
CA ARG A 320 2.83 27.84 -14.20
C ARG A 320 2.80 26.63 -15.14
N ARG A 321 2.71 25.43 -14.59
CA ARG A 321 2.65 24.15 -15.31
C ARG A 321 1.22 23.63 -15.53
N GLY A 322 0.19 24.35 -15.07
CA GLY A 322 -1.20 23.89 -15.13
C GLY A 322 -1.49 22.68 -14.25
N ILE A 323 -0.70 22.47 -13.19
CA ILE A 323 -0.84 21.36 -12.25
C ILE A 323 -1.70 21.80 -11.07
N TYR A 324 -2.75 21.03 -10.78
CA TYR A 324 -3.56 21.25 -9.59
C TYR A 324 -2.79 20.80 -8.36
N ALA A 325 -2.35 21.76 -7.55
CA ALA A 325 -1.66 21.51 -6.29
C ALA A 325 -2.56 21.83 -5.09
N SER A 326 -2.63 20.91 -4.13
CA SER A 326 -3.41 21.09 -2.90
C SER A 326 -2.69 20.48 -1.70
N ARG A 327 -3.08 20.88 -0.50
CA ARG A 327 -2.64 20.18 0.72
C ARG A 327 -3.22 18.77 0.74
N ALA A 328 -2.41 17.81 1.14
CA ALA A 328 -2.80 16.42 1.23
C ALA A 328 -3.57 16.15 2.52
N HIS A 329 -4.68 15.43 2.43
CA HIS A 329 -5.32 14.83 3.59
C HIS A 329 -4.68 13.48 3.91
N ASN A 330 -4.73 13.05 5.17
CA ASN A 330 -4.32 11.72 5.54
C ASN A 330 -5.19 10.66 4.86
N ILE A 331 -4.57 9.60 4.37
CA ILE A 331 -5.28 8.38 3.97
C ILE A 331 -5.77 7.69 5.25
N GLU A 332 -7.07 7.74 5.53
CA GLU A 332 -7.64 7.04 6.67
C GLU A 332 -8.17 5.66 6.25
N TYR A 333 -7.52 4.60 6.70
CA TYR A 333 -8.05 3.25 6.60
C TYR A 333 -8.81 2.86 7.87
N LYS A 334 -9.77 1.93 7.75
CA LYS A 334 -10.66 1.52 8.85
C LYS A 334 -9.90 1.10 10.11
N VAL A 335 -8.83 0.31 9.98
CA VAL A 335 -8.00 -0.15 11.10
C VAL A 335 -7.14 0.98 11.67
N GLU A 336 -6.55 1.79 10.79
CA GLU A 336 -5.71 2.94 11.13
C GLU A 336 -6.49 3.98 11.93
N GLY A 337 -7.65 4.42 11.41
CA GLY A 337 -8.52 5.38 12.07
C GLY A 337 -9.09 4.87 13.39
N LEU A 338 -9.42 3.58 13.50
CA LEU A 338 -9.87 2.98 14.77
C LEU A 338 -8.74 2.93 15.80
N GLN A 339 -7.52 2.57 15.39
CA GLN A 339 -6.36 2.54 16.28
C GLN A 339 -5.90 3.94 16.69
N ARG A 340 -5.89 4.92 15.78
CA ARG A 340 -5.67 6.34 16.12
C ARG A 340 -6.68 6.80 17.16
N ARG A 341 -7.98 6.57 16.93
CA ARG A 341 -9.03 6.94 17.90
C ARG A 341 -8.82 6.24 19.26
N ALA A 342 -8.39 4.99 19.28
CA ALA A 342 -8.09 4.27 20.53
C ALA A 342 -6.84 4.83 21.25
N VAL A 343 -5.80 5.22 20.51
CA VAL A 343 -4.57 5.85 21.06
C VAL A 343 -4.86 7.28 21.55
N PHE A 344 -5.62 8.07 20.80
CA PHE A 344 -6.07 9.40 21.20
C PHE A 344 -6.98 9.35 22.44
N ALA A 345 -7.86 8.35 22.53
CA ALA A 345 -8.64 8.11 23.74
C ALA A 345 -7.75 7.83 24.97
N ARG A 346 -6.66 7.07 24.84
CA ARG A 346 -5.71 6.84 25.94
C ARG A 346 -4.91 8.08 26.35
N ARG A 347 -4.61 8.99 25.43
CA ARG A 347 -3.91 10.26 25.74
C ARG A 347 -4.81 11.31 26.41
N ALA A 348 -6.13 11.20 26.27
CA ALA A 348 -7.07 12.10 26.95
C ALA A 348 -7.31 11.78 28.43
N TYR A 349 -6.72 10.69 28.95
CA TYR A 349 -6.84 10.24 30.35
C TYR A 349 -5.56 10.48 31.19
N TRP A 350 -4.63 11.31 30.72
CA TRP A 350 -3.43 11.71 31.47
C TRP A 350 -3.37 13.21 31.67
#